data_AF-A0A973HTE9-F1
#
_entry.id   AF-A0A973HTE9-F1
#
_cell.length_a   1.000
_cell.length_b   1.000
_cell.length_c   1.000
_cell.angle_alpha   90.00
_cell.angle_beta   90.00
_cell.angle_gamma   90.00
#
_symmetry.space_group_name_H-M   'P 1'
#
loop_
_entity.id
_entity.type
_entity.pdbx_description
1 polymer ?
#
loop_
_entity_poly.entity_id
_entity_poly.type
_entity_poly.pdbx_seq_one_letter_code
_entity_poly.pdbx_strand_id
1 'polypeptide(L)'
;MMAPAELELPPIDFTQPLSLARQLARAVALAPERTALVSRNARLSFAELDALASRAAGALAGLGVGAGDRVAVCLPNGPEIVTALFGCW
;
A
#
# COMPACT_ATOMS: atom_id res chain seq x y z
N MET A 1 20.24 -15.72 -9.78
CA MET A 1 18.77 -15.54 -9.85
C MET A 1 18.55 -14.09 -10.25
N MET A 2 17.81 -13.83 -11.33
CA MET A 2 17.83 -12.56 -12.08
C MET A 2 17.66 -11.32 -11.20
N ALA A 3 18.51 -10.31 -11.42
CA ALA A 3 18.39 -9.00 -10.80
C ALA A 3 16.98 -8.44 -11.07
N PRO A 4 16.27 -7.89 -10.07
CA PRO A 4 15.01 -7.23 -10.34
C PRO A 4 15.31 -6.06 -11.27
N ALA A 5 14.78 -6.09 -12.50
CA ALA A 5 14.87 -4.96 -13.42
C ALA A 5 14.44 -3.71 -12.65
N GLU A 6 15.33 -2.74 -12.42
CA GLU A 6 15.01 -1.53 -11.66
C GLU A 6 13.80 -0.88 -12.31
N LEU A 7 12.66 -0.90 -11.61
CA LEU A 7 11.60 0.03 -11.94
C LEU A 7 12.17 1.35 -11.45
N GLU A 8 12.56 2.22 -12.37
CA GLU A 8 12.56 3.64 -12.08
C GLU A 8 11.09 4.00 -11.77
N LEU A 9 10.71 3.80 -10.51
CA LEU A 9 9.50 4.41 -10.01
C LEU A 9 9.68 5.91 -10.25
N PRO A 10 8.69 6.58 -10.85
CA PRO A 10 8.79 8.02 -11.00
C PRO A 10 9.12 8.60 -9.61
N PRO A 11 10.04 9.57 -9.54
CA PRO A 11 10.45 10.14 -8.28
C PRO A 11 9.20 10.57 -7.51
N ILE A 12 9.26 10.43 -6.19
CA ILE A 12 8.21 10.94 -5.32
C ILE A 12 8.03 12.42 -5.67
N ASP A 13 6.83 12.77 -6.14
CA ASP A 13 6.49 14.14 -6.47
C ASP A 13 6.15 14.88 -5.18
N PHE A 14 7.16 15.56 -4.64
CA PHE A 14 7.04 16.37 -3.43
C PHE A 14 6.29 17.69 -3.64
N THR A 15 5.88 18.01 -4.89
CA THR A 15 5.08 19.20 -5.19
C THR A 15 3.57 18.96 -5.04
N GLN A 16 3.18 17.69 -4.89
CA GLN A 16 1.81 17.26 -4.61
C GLN A 16 1.67 16.84 -3.14
N PRO A 17 0.47 16.87 -2.54
CA PRO A 17 0.24 16.33 -1.21
C PRO A 17 0.72 14.87 -1.12
N LEU A 18 1.62 14.60 -0.19
CA LEU A 18 2.19 13.27 0.05
C LEU A 18 1.15 12.36 0.70
N SER A 19 0.32 11.72 -0.12
CA SER A 19 -0.58 10.64 0.30
C SER A 19 0.01 9.30 -0.14
N LEU A 20 0.15 8.37 0.80
CA LEU A 20 0.64 7.03 0.50
C LEU A 20 -0.38 6.26 -0.35
N ALA A 21 -1.68 6.42 -0.13
CA ALA A 21 -2.72 5.88 -1.02
C ALA A 21 -2.54 6.37 -2.46
N ARG A 22 -2.25 7.68 -2.67
CA ARG A 22 -2.02 8.23 -4.01
C ARG A 22 -0.76 7.65 -4.67
N GLN A 23 0.31 7.41 -3.92
CA GLN A 23 1.52 6.79 -4.48
C GLN A 23 1.30 5.32 -4.83
N LEU A 24 0.53 4.59 -4.03
CA LEU A 24 0.14 3.21 -4.35
C LEU A 24 -0.69 3.16 -5.63
N ALA A 25 -1.72 4.01 -5.75
CA ALA A 25 -2.55 4.10 -6.96
C ALA A 25 -1.72 4.40 -8.22
N ARG A 26 -0.70 5.29 -8.12
CA ARG A 26 0.24 5.55 -9.21
C ARG A 26 1.05 4.30 -9.59
N ALA A 27 1.55 3.55 -8.60
CA ALA A 27 2.31 2.34 -8.85
C ALA A 27 1.44 1.23 -9.48
N VAL A 28 0.19 1.06 -9.03
CA VAL A 28 -0.79 0.15 -9.61
C VAL A 28 -1.08 0.50 -11.07
N ALA A 29 -1.25 1.79 -11.38
CA ALA A 29 -1.49 2.24 -12.76
C ALA A 29 -0.30 1.97 -13.69
N LEU A 30 0.93 2.00 -13.17
CA LEU A 30 2.15 1.82 -13.96
C LEU A 30 2.56 0.35 -14.12
N ALA A 31 2.43 -0.46 -13.06
CA ALA A 31 2.97 -1.82 -13.02
C ALA A 31 2.18 -2.73 -12.06
N PRO A 32 0.90 -3.04 -12.36
CA PRO A 32 0.01 -3.72 -11.42
C PRO A 32 0.51 -5.11 -10.98
N GLU A 33 1.05 -5.89 -11.92
CA GLU A 33 1.50 -7.28 -11.69
C GLU A 33 2.90 -7.37 -11.04
N ARG A 34 3.59 -6.24 -10.89
CA ARG A 34 4.94 -6.24 -10.34
C ARG A 34 4.90 -6.37 -8.82
N THR A 35 5.82 -7.15 -8.26
CA THR A 35 5.94 -7.34 -6.81
C THR A 35 6.20 -6.02 -6.09
N ALA A 36 5.29 -5.65 -5.20
CA ALA A 36 5.35 -4.47 -4.35
C ALA A 36 5.87 -4.78 -2.95
N LEU A 37 5.49 -5.94 -2.41
CA LEU A 37 5.83 -6.33 -1.04
C LEU A 37 6.29 -7.79 -0.99
N VAL A 38 7.42 -8.02 -0.33
CA VAL A 38 7.91 -9.36 -0.01
C VAL A 38 8.01 -9.46 1.50
N SER A 39 7.32 -10.44 2.07
CA SER A 39 7.43 -10.83 3.47
C SER A 39 7.90 -12.28 3.56
N ARG A 40 8.02 -12.80 4.78
CA ARG A 40 8.36 -14.21 5.02
C ARG A 40 7.33 -15.19 4.43
N ASN A 41 6.05 -14.80 4.43
CA ASN A 41 4.92 -15.66 4.11
C ASN A 41 4.16 -15.23 2.85
N ALA A 42 4.47 -14.08 2.25
CA ALA A 42 3.76 -13.55 1.11
C ALA A 42 4.67 -12.81 0.13
N ARG A 43 4.28 -12.82 -1.14
CA ARG A 43 4.74 -11.90 -2.18
C ARG A 43 3.50 -11.31 -2.80
N LEU A 44 3.37 -9.99 -2.73
CA LEU A 44 2.20 -9.28 -3.23
C LEU A 44 2.61 -8.39 -4.39
N SER A 45 1.84 -8.42 -5.47
CA SER A 45 1.89 -7.42 -6.53
C SER A 45 1.35 -6.07 -6.05
N PHE A 46 1.58 -4.99 -6.81
CA PHE A 46 0.96 -3.70 -6.52
C PHE A 46 -0.56 -3.79 -6.50
N ALA A 47 -1.16 -4.49 -7.47
CA ALA A 47 -2.60 -4.69 -7.54
C ALA A 47 -3.15 -5.50 -6.34
N GLU A 48 -2.43 -6.54 -5.91
CA GLU A 48 -2.83 -7.34 -4.73
C GLU A 48 -2.75 -6.53 -3.43
N LEU A 49 -1.70 -5.73 -3.27
CA LEU A 49 -1.54 -4.84 -2.12
C LEU A 49 -2.65 -3.78 -2.08
N ASP A 50 -2.98 -3.17 -3.22
CA ASP A 50 -4.05 -2.18 -3.33
C ASP A 50 -5.43 -2.77 -3.03
N ALA A 51 -5.71 -3.97 -3.52
CA ALA A 51 -6.93 -4.69 -3.19
C ALA A 51 -7.03 -5.01 -1.69
N LEU A 52 -5.92 -5.38 -1.05
CA LEU A 52 -5.85 -5.60 0.40
C LEU A 52 -6.06 -4.30 1.18
N ALA A 53 -5.40 -3.21 0.78
CA ALA A 53 -5.54 -1.90 1.40
C ALA A 53 -6.97 -1.38 1.30
N SER A 54 -7.61 -1.52 0.13
CA SER A 54 -9.01 -1.16 -0.10
C SER A 54 -9.96 -1.93 0.81
N ARG A 55 -9.71 -3.23 1.05
CA ARG A 55 -10.51 -4.02 2.01
C ARG A 55 -10.30 -3.55 3.45
N ALA A 56 -9.06 -3.21 3.83
CA ALA A 56 -8.77 -2.66 5.16
C ALA A 56 -9.46 -1.30 5.37
N ALA A 57 -9.40 -0.40 4.39
CA ALA A 57 -10.10 0.88 4.42
C ALA A 57 -11.62 0.68 4.58
N GLY A 58 -12.22 -0.23 3.82
CA GLY A 58 -13.63 -0.58 3.94
C GLY A 58 -14.00 -1.14 5.31
N ALA A 59 -13.15 -1.98 5.90
CA ALA A 59 -13.35 -2.51 7.24
C ALA A 59 -13.27 -1.42 8.32
N LEU A 60 -12.28 -0.52 8.23
CA LEU A 60 -12.14 0.62 9.14
C LEU A 60 -13.33 1.58 9.04
N ALA A 61 -13.78 1.89 7.83
CA ALA A 61 -14.97 2.69 7.60
C ALA A 61 -16.23 2.03 8.20
N GLY A 62 -16.35 0.71 8.07
CA GLY A 62 -17.42 -0.07 8.71
C GLY A 62 -17.40 -0.04 10.25
N LEU A 63 -16.24 0.25 10.85
CA LEU A 63 -16.08 0.47 12.29
C LEU A 63 -16.30 1.94 12.70
N GLY A 64 -16.64 2.82 11.75
CA GLY A 64 -16.91 4.23 12.00
C GLY A 64 -15.70 5.16 11.87
N VAL A 65 -14.56 4.68 11.39
CA VAL A 65 -13.38 5.52 11.13
C VAL A 65 -13.63 6.41 9.93
N GLY A 66 -13.40 7.72 10.09
CA GLY A 66 -13.53 8.73 9.05
C GLY A 66 -12.24 9.49 8.75
N ALA A 67 -12.31 10.40 7.78
CA ALA A 67 -11.20 11.26 7.43
C ALA A 67 -10.82 12.16 8.62
N GLY A 68 -9.52 12.19 8.95
CA GLY A 68 -8.98 12.95 10.08
C GLY A 68 -8.93 12.18 11.40
N ASP A 69 -9.59 11.01 11.49
CA ASP A 69 -9.44 10.13 12.64
C ASP A 69 -8.03 9.54 12.70
N ARG A 70 -7.60 9.23 13.93
CA ARG A 70 -6.28 8.66 14.19
C ARG A 70 -6.42 7.18 14.47
N VAL A 71 -5.80 6.36 13.63
CA VAL A 71 -5.77 4.90 13.77
C VAL A 71 -4.38 4.48 14.23
N ALA A 72 -4.31 3.79 15.37
CA ALA A 72 -3.07 3.18 15.82
C ALA A 72 -2.85 1.84 15.09
N VAL A 73 -1.68 1.67 14.47
CA VAL A 73 -1.29 0.40 13.83
C VAL A 73 -0.17 -0.23 14.66
N CYS A 74 -0.46 -1.37 15.29
CA CYS A 74 0.49 -2.12 16.11
C CYS A 74 0.43 -3.60 15.72
N LEU A 75 1.27 -3.99 14.76
CA LEU A 75 1.31 -5.31 14.17
C LEU A 75 2.77 -5.77 13.98
N PRO A 76 3.05 -7.08 13.96
CA PRO A 76 4.36 -7.58 13.58
C PRO A 76 4.74 -7.21 12.14
N ASN A 77 6.02 -7.35 11.79
CA ASN A 77 6.48 -7.21 10.41
C ASN A 77 5.86 -8.29 9.52
N GLY A 78 4.96 -7.88 8.62
CA GLY A 78 4.22 -8.75 7.72
C GLY A 78 3.47 -7.95 6.66
N PRO A 79 2.72 -8.60 5.75
CA PRO A 79 1.89 -7.88 4.80
C PRO A 79 0.79 -7.05 5.48
N GLU A 80 0.28 -7.51 6.64
CA GLU A 80 -0.84 -6.90 7.34
C GLU A 80 -0.53 -5.48 7.83
N ILE A 81 0.69 -5.22 8.34
CA ILE A 81 1.06 -3.86 8.77
C ILE A 81 1.08 -2.89 7.59
N VAL A 82 1.57 -3.32 6.42
CA VAL A 82 1.63 -2.48 5.22
C VAL A 82 0.23 -2.25 4.65
N THR A 83 -0.60 -3.30 4.60
CA THR A 83 -2.01 -3.21 4.23
C THR A 83 -2.79 -2.25 5.12
N ALA A 84 -2.61 -2.34 6.44
CA ALA A 84 -3.28 -1.46 7.41
C ALA A 84 -2.85 0.00 7.24
N LEU A 85 -1.55 0.24 7.03
CA LEU A 85 -1.01 1.56 6.76
C LEU A 85 -1.66 2.17 5.50
N PHE A 86 -1.60 1.50 4.34
CA PHE A 86 -2.23 1.99 3.10
C PHE A 86 -3.75 2.15 3.21
N GLY A 87 -4.43 1.31 4.00
CA GLY A 87 -5.87 1.43 4.23
C GLY A 87 -6.29 2.62 5.11
N CYS A 88 -5.35 3.31 5.77
CA CYS A 88 -5.63 4.50 6.60
C CYS A 88 -5.48 5.84 5.87
N TRP A 89 -5.04 5.85 4.60
CA TRP A 89 -4.78 7.07 3.82
C TRP A 89 -5.83 7.39 2.76
#